data_AF-A0A7R9Y4Z3-F1
#
_entry.id   AF-A0A7R9Y4Z3-F1
#
_cell.length_a   1.000
_cell.length_b   1.000
_cell.length_c   1.000
_cell.angle_alpha   90.00
_cell.angle_beta   90.00
_cell.angle_gamma   90.00
#
_symmetry.space_group_name_H-M   'P 1'
#
loop_
_entity.id
_entity.type
_entity.pdbx_description
1 polymer ?
#
loop_
_entity_poly.entity_id
_entity_poly.type
_entity_poly.pdbx_seq_one_letter_code
_entity_poly.pdbx_strand_id
1 'polypeptide(L)'
;AAPPPPLHLLRGDKASGEAAAPTAPAALDPRRRKALDVLVKLVRVIGNLAISAEAATHLVGSRLLAGTLLALLQEHAVDEADELVLNVVSTVSNLTFYEGARDNHILLGRRVLV
;
A
#
# COMPACT_ATOMS: atom_id res chain seq x y z
N ALA A 1 36.14 -45.43 31.04
CA ALA A 1 35.13 -44.39 30.77
C ALA A 1 35.49 -43.17 31.60
N ALA A 2 35.75 -42.02 30.98
CA ALA A 2 36.06 -40.78 31.70
C ALA A 2 34.78 -40.16 32.28
N PRO A 3 34.81 -39.52 33.47
CA PRO A 3 33.64 -38.87 34.04
C PRO A 3 33.23 -37.65 33.19
N PRO A 4 31.93 -37.35 33.07
CA PRO A 4 31.45 -36.19 32.33
C PRO A 4 31.93 -34.89 33.01
N PRO A 5 32.23 -33.83 32.22
CA PRO A 5 32.73 -32.58 32.77
C PRO A 5 31.69 -31.91 33.69
N PRO A 6 32.13 -31.20 34.74
CA PRO A 6 31.24 -30.59 35.71
C PRO A 6 30.46 -29.39 35.13
N LEU A 7 29.19 -29.29 35.53
CA LEU A 7 28.17 -28.38 34.98
C LEU A 7 28.51 -26.88 35.03
N HIS A 8 29.57 -26.46 35.72
CA HIS A 8 30.01 -25.05 35.75
C HIS A 8 30.77 -24.61 34.49
N LEU A 9 31.21 -25.55 33.65
CA LEU A 9 31.82 -25.30 32.33
C LEU A 9 30.78 -25.12 31.20
N LEU A 10 29.49 -25.30 31.49
CA LEU A 10 28.36 -25.06 30.59
C LEU A 10 27.74 -23.66 30.77
N ARG A 11 28.50 -22.70 31.30
CA ARG A 11 28.09 -21.30 31.26
C ARG A 11 28.42 -20.76 29.88
N GLY A 12 27.49 -20.95 28.94
CA GLY A 12 27.56 -20.38 27.61
C GLY A 12 27.95 -18.92 27.68
N ASP A 13 28.93 -18.57 26.85
CA ASP A 13 29.36 -17.21 26.61
C ASP A 13 28.13 -16.31 26.47
N LYS A 14 28.14 -15.21 27.22
CA LYS A 14 27.24 -14.10 26.97
C LYS A 14 27.50 -13.67 25.52
N ALA A 15 26.67 -14.13 24.60
CA ALA A 15 26.49 -13.47 23.32
C ALA A 15 25.94 -12.08 23.65
N SER A 16 26.84 -11.11 23.76
CA SER A 16 26.57 -9.69 23.57
C SER A 16 26.13 -9.48 22.12
N GLY A 17 24.96 -10.02 21.79
CA GLY A 17 24.13 -9.53 20.72
C GLY A 17 23.25 -8.48 21.35
N GLU A 18 23.74 -7.24 21.38
CA GLU A 18 22.87 -6.09 21.44
C GLU A 18 22.01 -6.18 20.18
N ALA A 19 20.86 -6.85 20.31
CA ALA A 19 19.83 -6.83 19.29
C ALA A 19 19.48 -5.36 19.14
N ALA A 20 19.97 -4.76 18.05
CA ALA A 20 19.64 -3.40 17.67
C ALA A 20 18.12 -3.28 17.81
N ALA A 21 17.69 -2.44 18.75
CA ALA A 21 16.29 -2.09 18.90
C ALA A 21 15.75 -1.77 17.50
N PRO A 22 14.51 -2.18 17.15
CA PRO A 22 13.93 -1.80 15.87
C PRO A 22 14.06 -0.29 15.77
N THR A 23 14.94 0.16 14.89
CA THR A 23 15.19 1.57 14.64
C THR A 23 13.84 2.14 14.29
N ALA A 24 13.31 3.01 15.15
CA ALA A 24 12.03 3.64 14.93
C ALA A 24 11.99 4.15 13.47
N PRO A 25 10.92 3.86 12.71
CA PRO A 25 10.89 4.21 11.30
C PRO A 25 11.20 5.70 11.16
N ALA A 26 12.21 6.01 10.35
CA ALA A 26 12.67 7.38 10.14
C ALA A 26 11.46 8.25 9.79
N ALA A 27 11.19 9.27 10.60
CA ALA A 27 10.01 10.09 10.43
C ALA A 27 9.98 10.68 9.01
N LEU A 28 8.86 10.47 8.31
CA LEU A 28 8.69 10.95 6.94
C LEU A 28 8.94 12.46 6.85
N ASP A 29 9.72 12.86 5.84
CA ASP A 29 9.96 14.26 5.47
C ASP A 29 8.65 15.08 5.47
N PRO A 30 8.59 16.26 6.11
CA PRO A 30 7.39 17.08 6.17
C PRO A 30 6.77 17.41 4.81
N ARG A 31 7.59 17.59 3.75
CA ARG A 31 7.06 17.85 2.40
C ARG A 31 6.39 16.59 1.83
N ARG A 32 7.03 15.42 1.95
CA ARG A 32 6.43 14.13 1.56
C ARG A 32 5.10 13.90 2.29
N ARG A 33 5.05 14.16 3.59
CA ARG A 33 3.81 14.01 4.38
C ARG A 33 2.68 14.91 3.87
N LYS A 34 2.98 16.18 3.61
CA LYS A 34 2.01 17.13 3.03
C LYS A 34 1.55 16.69 1.63
N ALA A 35 2.44 16.12 0.82
CA ALA A 35 2.07 15.60 -0.50
C ALA A 35 1.11 14.40 -0.37
N LEU A 36 1.39 13.46 0.54
CA LEU A 36 0.51 12.32 0.83
C LEU A 36 -0.88 12.79 1.29
N ASP A 37 -0.96 13.78 2.18
CA ASP A 37 -2.24 14.37 2.62
C ASP A 37 -3.06 14.96 1.46
N VAL A 38 -2.38 15.59 0.49
CA VAL A 38 -3.05 16.13 -0.70
C VAL A 38 -3.52 15.00 -1.61
N LEU A 39 -2.70 13.97 -1.82
CA LEU A 39 -3.08 12.78 -2.60
C LEU A 39 -4.30 12.09 -1.98
N VAL A 40 -4.33 11.90 -0.66
CA VAL A 40 -5.50 11.36 0.05
C VAL A 40 -6.76 12.15 -0.28
N LYS A 41 -6.70 13.49 -0.18
CA LYS A 41 -7.86 14.35 -0.45
C LYS A 41 -8.31 14.28 -1.91
N LEU A 42 -7.38 14.27 -2.85
CA LEU A 42 -7.68 14.14 -4.28
C LEU A 42 -8.32 12.80 -4.59
N VAL A 43 -7.74 11.70 -4.10
CA VAL A 43 -8.29 10.35 -4.29
C VAL A 43 -9.67 10.25 -3.64
N ARG A 44 -9.89 10.83 -2.46
CA ARG A 44 -11.22 10.89 -1.82
C ARG A 44 -12.27 11.59 -2.68
N VAL A 45 -11.92 12.72 -3.29
CA VAL A 45 -12.83 13.42 -4.20
C VAL A 45 -13.16 12.53 -5.40
N ILE A 46 -12.15 11.90 -6.01
CA ILE A 46 -12.35 10.99 -7.15
C ILE A 46 -13.21 9.79 -6.75
N GLY A 47 -12.92 9.17 -5.61
CA GLY A 47 -13.68 8.02 -5.08
C GLY A 47 -15.14 8.36 -4.80
N ASN A 48 -15.40 9.56 -4.28
CA ASN A 48 -16.76 10.06 -4.06
C ASN A 48 -17.48 10.35 -5.38
N LEU A 49 -16.79 10.92 -6.38
CA LEU A 49 -17.35 11.09 -7.72
C LEU A 49 -17.69 9.74 -8.36
N ALA A 50 -16.84 8.74 -8.15
CA ALA A 50 -17.03 7.38 -8.65
C ALA A 50 -18.22 6.62 -8.03
N ILE A 51 -18.95 7.19 -7.07
CA ILE A 51 -20.22 6.65 -6.57
C ILE A 51 -21.38 7.04 -7.49
N SER A 52 -21.28 8.18 -8.18
CA SER A 52 -22.30 8.61 -9.15
C SER A 52 -22.06 7.92 -10.48
N ALA A 53 -23.08 7.23 -11.00
CA ALA A 53 -22.98 6.52 -12.28
C ALA A 53 -22.57 7.44 -13.44
N GLU A 54 -23.12 8.65 -13.49
CA GLU A 54 -22.83 9.65 -14.53
C GLU A 54 -21.35 10.06 -14.50
N ALA A 55 -20.83 10.43 -13.33
CA ALA A 55 -19.44 10.81 -13.20
C ALA A 55 -18.51 9.60 -13.43
N ALA A 56 -18.86 8.42 -12.90
CA ALA A 56 -18.09 7.20 -13.05
C ALA A 56 -17.92 6.80 -14.53
N THR A 57 -18.93 6.95 -15.39
CA THR A 57 -18.80 6.66 -16.83
C THR A 57 -17.71 7.46 -17.51
N HIS A 58 -17.44 8.70 -17.07
CA HIS A 58 -16.32 9.48 -17.58
C HIS A 58 -14.98 9.06 -16.98
N LEU A 59 -14.97 8.65 -15.71
CA LEU A 59 -13.75 8.28 -14.98
C LEU A 59 -13.18 6.93 -15.43
N VAL A 60 -14.04 5.92 -15.66
CA VAL A 60 -13.60 4.57 -16.07
C VAL A 60 -12.88 4.54 -17.42
N GLY A 61 -13.24 5.46 -18.32
CA GLY A 61 -12.59 5.66 -19.62
C GLY A 61 -11.23 6.39 -19.56
N SER A 62 -10.79 6.83 -18.38
CA SER A 62 -9.50 7.51 -18.23
C SER A 62 -8.36 6.52 -17.98
N ARG A 63 -7.57 6.24 -19.03
CA ARG A 63 -6.34 5.42 -18.91
C ARG A 63 -5.32 6.03 -17.94
N LEU A 64 -5.21 7.37 -17.92
CA LEU A 64 -4.32 8.07 -16.98
C LEU A 64 -4.74 7.82 -15.54
N LEU A 65 -6.03 7.97 -15.23
CA LEU A 65 -6.54 7.74 -13.89
C LEU A 65 -6.33 6.28 -13.46
N ALA A 66 -6.68 5.33 -14.32
CA ALA A 66 -6.47 3.91 -14.05
C ALA A 66 -4.99 3.59 -13.78
N GLY A 67 -4.08 4.09 -14.62
CA GLY A 67 -2.64 3.91 -14.44
C GLY A 67 -2.13 4.51 -13.13
N THR A 68 -2.55 5.73 -12.81
CA THR A 68 -2.16 6.42 -11.57
C THR A 68 -2.66 5.69 -10.33
N LEU A 69 -3.91 5.25 -10.29
CA LEU A 69 -4.45 4.50 -9.14
C LEU A 69 -3.71 3.17 -8.93
N LEU A 70 -3.38 2.45 -10.01
CA LEU A 70 -2.61 1.21 -9.91
C LEU A 70 -1.16 1.47 -9.48
N ALA A 71 -0.52 2.51 -9.99
CA ALA A 71 0.83 2.91 -9.57
C ALA A 71 0.87 3.28 -8.08
N LEU A 72 -0.13 4.01 -7.57
CA LEU A 72 -0.24 4.34 -6.15
C LEU A 72 -0.33 3.09 -5.25
N LEU A 73 -0.99 2.01 -5.71
CA LEU A 73 -1.02 0.74 -4.99
C LEU A 73 0.31 -0.02 -5.04
N GLN A 74 1.11 0.21 -6.09
CA GLN A 74 2.44 -0.43 -6.25
C GLN A 74 3.53 0.30 -5.46
N GLU A 75 3.43 1.63 -5.35
CA GLU A 75 4.45 2.49 -4.73
C GLU A 75 4.28 2.68 -3.22
N HIS A 76 3.11 2.37 -2.66
CA HIS A 76 2.79 2.62 -1.26
C HIS A 76 2.36 1.35 -0.52
N ALA A 77 3.11 1.00 0.52
CA ALA A 77 2.72 -0.03 1.47
C ALA A 77 1.67 0.51 2.45
N VAL A 78 0.75 -0.36 2.90
CA VAL A 78 -0.28 -0.02 3.88
C VAL A 78 0.34 0.50 5.17
N ASP A 79 1.44 -0.09 5.63
CA ASP A 79 2.13 0.31 6.88
C ASP A 79 2.72 1.73 6.81
N GLU A 80 2.92 2.29 5.61
CA GLU A 80 3.48 3.63 5.41
C GLU A 80 2.43 4.71 5.13
N ALA A 81 1.34 4.35 4.46
CA ALA A 81 0.35 5.29 3.92
C ALA A 81 -1.06 4.68 3.88
N ASP A 82 -1.50 4.10 5.00
CA ASP A 82 -2.78 3.40 5.17
C ASP A 82 -3.98 4.16 4.62
N GLU A 83 -4.15 5.44 4.97
CA GLU A 83 -5.29 6.25 4.52
C GLU A 83 -5.27 6.43 3.01
N LEU A 84 -4.10 6.62 2.40
CA LEU A 84 -3.98 6.75 0.94
C LEU A 84 -4.34 5.42 0.27
N VAL A 85 -3.74 4.31 0.71
CA VAL A 85 -3.95 2.99 0.13
C VAL A 85 -5.43 2.59 0.23
N LEU A 86 -6.06 2.77 1.39
CA LEU A 86 -7.48 2.44 1.59
C LEU A 86 -8.41 3.28 0.70
N ASN A 87 -8.12 4.57 0.51
CA ASN A 87 -8.90 5.42 -0.40
C ASN A 87 -8.69 5.02 -1.87
N VAL A 88 -7.47 4.63 -2.26
CA VAL A 88 -7.20 4.15 -3.62
C VAL A 88 -7.91 2.82 -3.87
N VAL A 89 -7.84 1.86 -2.94
CA VAL A 89 -8.57 0.58 -3.04
C VAL A 89 -10.08 0.82 -3.14
N SER A 90 -10.63 1.70 -2.31
CA SER A 90 -12.07 2.05 -2.37
C SER A 90 -12.45 2.68 -3.71
N THR A 91 -11.62 3.58 -4.23
CA THR A 91 -11.84 4.22 -5.54
C THR A 91 -11.78 3.21 -6.67
N VAL A 92 -10.80 2.31 -6.66
CA VAL A 92 -10.69 1.22 -7.63
C VAL A 92 -11.93 0.33 -7.56
N SER A 93 -12.35 -0.07 -6.37
CA SER A 93 -13.57 -0.87 -6.16
C SER A 93 -14.80 -0.19 -6.77
N ASN A 94 -15.02 1.09 -6.45
CA ASN A 94 -16.12 1.88 -6.99
C ASN A 94 -16.10 1.90 -8.52
N LEU A 95 -14.93 2.09 -9.13
CA LEU A 95 -14.81 2.14 -10.59
C LEU A 95 -14.94 0.75 -11.25
N THR A 96 -14.51 -0.33 -10.59
CA THR A 96 -14.68 -1.70 -11.10
C THR A 96 -16.12 -2.19 -11.10
N PHE A 97 -16.98 -1.61 -10.25
CA PHE A 97 -18.42 -1.89 -10.26
C PHE A 97 -19.06 -1.63 -11.64
N TYR A 98 -18.53 -0.67 -12.41
CA TYR A 98 -19.03 -0.31 -13.74
C TYR A 98 -18.41 -1.17 -14.86
N GLU A 99 -18.34 -2.48 -14.65
CA GLU A 99 -17.74 -3.45 -15.59
C GLU A 99 -18.44 -3.51 -16.96
N GLY A 100 -19.71 -3.08 -17.04
CA GLY A 100 -20.47 -2.97 -18.29
C GLY A 100 -20.08 -1.78 -19.17
N ALA A 101 -19.26 -0.84 -18.68
CA ALA A 101 -18.76 0.27 -19.48
C ALA A 101 -17.65 -0.21 -20.44
N ARG A 102 -17.82 0.02 -21.75
CA ARG A 102 -16.98 -0.57 -22.81
C ARG A 102 -15.49 -0.23 -22.75
N ASP A 103 -15.08 0.75 -21.94
CA ASP A 103 -13.70 1.24 -21.88
C ASP A 103 -13.16 1.34 -20.44
N ASN A 104 -13.57 0.45 -19.55
CA ASN A 104 -13.06 0.45 -18.17
C ASN A 104 -11.57 0.05 -18.11
N HIS A 105 -10.68 1.05 -18.09
CA HIS A 105 -9.24 0.82 -18.16
C HIS A 105 -8.66 0.13 -16.92
N ILE A 106 -9.33 0.20 -15.76
CA ILE A 106 -8.93 -0.54 -14.57
C ILE A 106 -9.11 -2.06 -14.82
N LEU A 107 -10.21 -2.45 -15.45
CA LEU A 107 -10.48 -3.85 -15.79
C LEU A 107 -9.64 -4.35 -16.96
N LEU A 108 -9.38 -3.49 -17.96
CA LEU A 108 -8.50 -3.85 -19.08
C LEU A 108 -7.06 -4.15 -18.63
N GLY A 109 -6.56 -3.44 -17.61
CA GLY A 109 -5.25 -3.74 -17.01
C GLY A 109 -5.16 -5.13 -16.37
N ARG A 110 -6.30 -5.74 -16.02
CA ARG A 110 -6.40 -7.07 -15.39
C ARG A 110 -6.19 -8.23 -16.36
N ARG A 111 -6.38 -8.00 -17.68
CA ARG A 111 -6.28 -9.04 -18.72
C ARG A 111 -4.84 -9.34 -19.21
N VAL A 112 -3.83 -8.66 -18.67
CA VAL A 112 -2.42 -8.81 -19.09
C VAL A 112 -1.58 -9.58 -18.05
N LEU A 113 -2.16 -9.94 -16.90
CA LEU A 113 -1.46 -10.61 -15.78
C LEU A 113 -1.96 -12.03 -15.47
N VAL A 114 -2.64 -12.70 -16.42
CA VAL A 114 -3.06 -14.12 -16.30
C VAL A 114 -2.55 -14.91 -17.50
#